data_AF-A0AAE4W9B7-F1
#
_entry.id   AF-A0AAE4W9B7-F1
#
_cell.length_a   1.000
_cell.length_b   1.000
_cell.length_c   1.000
_cell.angle_alpha   90.00
_cell.angle_beta   90.00
_cell.angle_gamma   90.00
#
_symmetry.space_group_name_H-M   'P 1'
#
loop_
_entity.id
_entity.type
_entity.pdbx_description
1 polymer ?
#
loop_
_entity_poly.entity_id
_entity_poly.type
_entity_poly.pdbx_seq_one_letter_code
_entity_poly.pdbx_strand_id
1 'polypeptide(L)'
;MEKLPFDDNANQIFSYDGIPVGYFGGGIVPIKPGTYRYMPFRSLGHYMMVRSLDDGGRPVCSYKRVKTTVHFEVLGRSANRELHLGAFTTSDDE
;
A
#
# COMPACT_ATOMS: atom_id res chain seq x y z
N MET A 1 19.77 0.02 22.26
CA MET A 1 19.19 -0.32 20.94
C MET A 1 18.56 0.96 20.40
N GLU A 2 19.23 1.61 19.46
CA GLU A 2 18.66 2.77 18.77
C GLU A 2 17.46 2.30 17.94
N LYS A 3 16.26 2.81 18.25
CA LYS A 3 15.10 2.65 17.38
C LYS A 3 15.45 3.31 16.05
N LEU A 4 15.50 2.52 14.99
CA LEU A 4 15.56 3.07 13.65
C LEU A 4 14.35 4.00 13.46
N PRO A 5 14.48 5.15 12.77
CA PRO A 5 13.39 6.13 12.57
C PRO A 5 12.23 5.59 11.69
N PHE A 6 12.17 4.29 11.45
CA PHE A 6 11.14 3.61 10.66
C PHE A 6 9.97 3.07 11.50
N ASP A 7 10.07 3.08 12.83
CA ASP A 7 9.06 2.50 13.72
C ASP A 7 7.68 3.19 13.62
N ASP A 8 7.62 4.49 13.32
CA ASP A 8 6.35 5.20 13.10
C ASP A 8 5.81 5.05 11.66
N ASN A 9 6.64 4.60 10.70
CA ASN A 9 6.28 4.45 9.29
C ASN A 9 5.92 3.00 8.90
N ALA A 10 6.14 2.02 9.77
CA ALA A 10 5.82 0.62 9.49
C ALA A 10 4.33 0.42 9.11
N ASN A 11 3.43 1.19 9.73
CA ASN A 11 1.99 1.17 9.44
C ASN A 11 1.62 1.87 8.12
N GLN A 12 2.58 2.52 7.44
CA GLN A 12 2.36 3.21 6.18
C GLN A 12 2.88 2.41 4.98
N ILE A 13 3.74 1.42 5.20
CA ILE A 13 4.26 0.55 4.14
C ILE A 13 3.18 -0.44 3.74
N PHE A 14 2.92 -0.54 2.43
CA PHE A 14 2.05 -1.55 1.87
C PHE A 14 2.81 -2.46 0.91
N SER A 15 2.28 -3.66 0.74
CA SER A 15 2.87 -4.75 -0.04
C SER A 15 1.88 -5.26 -1.07
N TYR A 16 2.41 -5.80 -2.17
CA TYR A 16 1.69 -6.57 -3.18
C TYR A 16 2.29 -7.96 -3.19
N ASP A 17 1.45 -8.99 -2.99
CA ASP A 17 1.87 -10.39 -2.87
C ASP A 17 3.01 -10.57 -1.83
N GLY A 18 2.85 -9.93 -0.66
CA GLY A 18 3.85 -9.96 0.42
C GLY A 18 5.11 -9.14 0.17
N ILE A 19 5.32 -8.57 -1.02
CA ILE A 19 6.52 -7.81 -1.38
C ILE A 19 6.26 -6.30 -1.21
N PRO A 20 7.09 -5.57 -0.45
CA PRO A 20 6.90 -4.13 -0.23
C PRO A 20 6.85 -3.33 -1.53
N VAL A 21 5.83 -2.49 -1.66
CA VAL A 21 5.59 -1.62 -2.83
C VAL A 21 6.01 -0.18 -2.57
N GLY A 22 5.72 0.34 -1.39
CA GLY A 22 5.95 1.73 -1.04
C GLY A 22 5.25 2.09 0.26
N TYR A 23 5.18 3.39 0.55
CA TYR A 23 4.48 3.90 1.73
C TYR A 23 3.55 5.06 1.40
N PHE A 24 2.49 5.23 2.17
CA PHE A 24 1.56 6.36 2.03
C PHE A 24 2.17 7.65 2.59
N GLY A 25 1.97 8.76 1.86
CA GLY A 25 2.52 10.07 2.21
C GLY A 25 1.56 10.92 3.04
N GLY A 26 2.10 11.94 3.72
CA GLY A 26 1.29 12.93 4.45
C GLY A 26 0.72 12.46 5.78
N GLY A 27 1.23 11.36 6.34
CA GLY A 27 0.78 10.81 7.63
C GLY A 27 -0.61 10.17 7.58
N ILE A 28 -1.18 9.99 6.38
CA ILE A 28 -2.51 9.41 6.19
C ILE A 28 -2.36 7.95 5.76
N VAL A 29 -2.85 7.04 6.60
CA VAL A 29 -2.99 5.62 6.26
C VAL A 29 -4.41 5.39 5.71
N PRO A 30 -4.58 4.91 4.47
CA PRO A 30 -5.89 4.73 3.86
C PRO A 30 -6.71 3.64 4.57
N ILE A 31 -7.91 3.98 5.03
CA ILE A 31 -8.86 3.01 5.64
C ILE A 31 -10.18 2.90 4.88
N LYS A 32 -10.29 3.59 3.74
CA LYS A 32 -11.50 3.67 2.92
C LYS A 32 -11.12 3.99 1.47
N PRO A 33 -12.02 3.74 0.50
CA PRO A 33 -11.79 4.11 -0.89
C PRO A 33 -11.48 5.60 -1.08
N GLY A 34 -10.63 5.92 -2.06
CA GLY A 34 -10.24 7.29 -2.35
C GLY A 34 -8.89 7.41 -3.06
N THR A 35 -8.42 8.65 -3.22
CA THR A 35 -7.12 8.96 -3.83
C THR A 35 -6.11 9.32 -2.75
N TYR A 36 -4.97 8.64 -2.75
CA TYR A 36 -3.96 8.77 -1.71
C TYR A 36 -2.57 8.97 -2.28
N ARG A 37 -1.83 9.92 -1.71
CA ARG A 37 -0.43 10.13 -2.06
C ARG A 37 0.40 8.97 -1.53
N TYR A 38 1.35 8.50 -2.32
CA TYR A 38 2.29 7.47 -1.91
C TYR A 38 3.69 7.75 -2.44
N MET A 39 4.67 7.04 -1.90
CA MET A 39 6.05 7.05 -2.32
C MET A 39 6.44 5.62 -2.69
N PRO A 40 6.70 5.33 -3.98
CA PRO A 40 7.05 3.98 -4.40
C PRO A 40 8.47 3.62 -3.98
N PHE A 41 8.67 2.36 -3.60
CA PHE A 41 10.00 1.77 -3.53
C PHE A 41 10.46 1.33 -4.92
N ARG A 42 11.77 1.35 -5.15
CA ARG A 42 12.37 0.71 -6.32
C ARG A 42 12.47 -0.80 -6.06
N SER A 43 11.32 -1.47 -6.05
CA SER A 43 11.18 -2.88 -5.66
C SER A 43 10.47 -3.71 -6.73
N LEU A 44 10.63 -5.04 -6.62
CA LEU A 44 9.88 -5.99 -7.46
C LEU A 44 8.37 -5.87 -7.23
N GLY A 45 7.93 -5.66 -5.99
CA GLY A 45 6.52 -5.48 -5.65
C GLY A 45 5.90 -4.29 -6.39
N HIS A 46 6.58 -3.14 -6.40
CA HIS A 46 6.10 -1.97 -7.14
C HIS A 46 6.03 -2.22 -8.63
N TYR A 47 7.06 -2.84 -9.21
CA TYR A 47 7.07 -3.21 -10.63
C TYR A 47 5.90 -4.13 -10.99
N MET A 48 5.67 -5.19 -10.22
CA MET A 48 4.59 -6.16 -10.49
C MET A 48 3.20 -5.56 -10.30
N MET A 49 2.99 -4.75 -9.26
CA MET A 49 1.72 -4.04 -9.05
C MET A 49 1.42 -3.10 -10.21
N VAL A 50 2.41 -2.31 -10.66
CA VAL A 50 2.24 -1.41 -11.81
C VAL A 50 1.95 -2.19 -13.08
N ARG A 51 2.67 -3.28 -13.33
CA ARG A 51 2.41 -4.13 -14.51
C ARG A 51 0.99 -4.70 -14.49
N SER A 52 0.53 -5.20 -13.35
CA SER A 52 -0.84 -5.70 -13.19
C SER A 52 -1.88 -4.62 -13.49
N LEU A 53 -1.67 -3.39 -13.04
CA LEU A 53 -2.53 -2.24 -13.36
C LEU A 53 -2.51 -1.88 -14.85
N ASP A 54 -1.31 -1.81 -15.44
CA ASP A 54 -1.14 -1.45 -16.85
C ASP A 54 -1.77 -2.51 -17.78
N ASP A 55 -1.84 -3.77 -17.33
CA ASP A 55 -2.55 -4.89 -17.99
C ASP A 55 -4.09 -4.88 -17.74
N GLY A 56 -4.61 -3.85 -17.07
CA GLY A 56 -6.05 -3.69 -16.76
C GLY A 56 -6.54 -4.45 -15.52
N GLY A 57 -5.61 -5.03 -14.74
CA GLY A 57 -5.89 -5.69 -13.48
C GLY A 57 -6.22 -4.74 -12.34
N ARG A 58 -6.64 -5.31 -11.21
CA ARG A 58 -6.89 -4.61 -9.94
C ARG A 58 -6.08 -5.30 -8.83
N PRO A 59 -4.78 -5.05 -8.73
CA PRO A 59 -3.94 -5.74 -7.75
C PRO A 59 -4.43 -5.43 -6.33
N VAL A 60 -4.53 -6.48 -5.52
CA VAL A 60 -4.88 -6.38 -4.10
C VAL A 60 -3.59 -6.22 -3.31
N CYS A 61 -3.46 -5.08 -2.67
CA CYS A 61 -2.34 -4.76 -1.78
C CYS A 61 -2.79 -4.82 -0.33
N SER A 62 -1.83 -4.92 0.59
CA SER A 62 -2.12 -4.92 2.02
C SER A 62 -1.09 -4.18 2.84
N TYR A 63 -1.50 -3.71 4.02
CA TYR A 63 -0.60 -3.22 5.04
C TYR A 63 -1.04 -3.75 6.41
N LYS A 64 -0.08 -3.88 7.33
CA LYS A 64 -0.37 -4.27 8.71
C LYS A 64 -0.81 -3.07 9.53
N ARG A 65 -1.88 -3.25 10.29
CA ARG A 65 -2.30 -2.41 11.40
C ARG A 65 -2.23 -3.27 12.66
N VAL A 66 -2.29 -2.68 13.84
CA VAL A 66 -2.29 -3.46 15.09
C VAL A 66 -3.33 -4.60 14.99
N LYS A 67 -2.91 -5.84 15.25
CA LYS A 67 -3.73 -7.07 15.24
C LYS A 67 -4.57 -7.34 13.97
N THR A 68 -4.40 -6.56 12.91
CA THR A 68 -5.26 -6.63 11.73
C THR A 68 -4.46 -6.32 10.48
N THR A 69 -4.75 -7.03 9.40
CA THR A 69 -4.24 -6.71 8.08
C THR A 69 -5.35 -6.05 7.27
N VAL A 70 -5.04 -4.88 6.69
CA VAL A 70 -5.96 -4.17 5.80
C VAL A 70 -5.59 -4.52 4.36
N HIS A 71 -6.57 -4.97 3.59
CA HIS A 71 -6.44 -5.26 2.16
C HIS A 71 -7.23 -4.23 1.35
N PHE A 72 -6.75 -3.89 0.17
CA PHE A 72 -7.38 -2.92 -0.72
C PHE A 72 -6.99 -3.17 -2.18
N GLU A 73 -7.90 -2.87 -3.10
CA GLU A 73 -7.60 -2.85 -4.53
C GLU A 73 -6.93 -1.53 -4.91
N VAL A 74 -5.91 -1.60 -5.76
CA VAL A 74 -5.44 -0.45 -6.52
C VAL A 74 -6.22 -0.40 -7.82
N LEU A 75 -6.96 0.69 -8.03
CA LEU A 75 -7.82 0.92 -9.20
C LEU A 75 -7.11 1.73 -10.30
N GLY A 76 -6.03 2.42 -9.94
CA GLY A 76 -5.27 3.25 -10.87
C GLY A 76 -4.18 4.06 -10.17
N ARG A 77 -3.34 4.71 -10.96
CA ARG A 77 -2.26 5.59 -10.50
C ARG A 77 -2.22 6.88 -11.30
N SER A 78 -1.85 7.98 -10.66
CA SER A 78 -1.57 9.26 -11.32
C SER A 78 -0.07 9.50 -11.44
N ALA A 79 0.33 10.33 -12.42
CA ALA A 79 1.73 10.78 -12.56
C ALA A 79 2.22 11.58 -11.34
N ASN A 80 1.31 12.11 -10.51
CA ASN A 80 1.60 12.96 -9.36
C ASN A 80 1.83 12.19 -8.06
N ARG A 81 2.19 10.91 -8.15
CA ARG A 81 2.40 9.99 -7.02
C ARG A 81 1.15 9.75 -6.19
N GLU A 82 0.03 9.52 -6.85
CA GLU A 82 -1.22 9.15 -6.19
C GLU A 82 -1.70 7.77 -6.67
N LEU A 83 -2.33 7.04 -5.77
CA LEU A 83 -3.07 5.81 -6.08
C LEU A 83 -4.56 6.04 -5.85
N HIS A 84 -5.38 5.47 -6.73
CA HIS A 84 -6.82 5.39 -6.55
C HIS A 84 -7.11 4.02 -5.93
N LEU A 85 -7.68 3.99 -4.73
CA LEU A 85 -7.86 2.78 -3.93
C LEU A 85 -9.35 2.45 -3.77
N GLY A 86 -9.66 1.15 -3.72
CA GLY A 86 -11.02 0.63 -3.57
C GLY A 86 -11.08 -0.67 -2.76
N ALA A 87 -12.29 -1.21 -2.59
CA ALA A 87 -12.57 -2.54 -2.04
C ALA A 87 -11.79 -2.89 -0.75
N PHE A 88 -11.87 -2.02 0.27
CA PHE A 88 -11.17 -2.23 1.53
C PHE A 88 -11.80 -3.37 2.34
N THR A 89 -10.98 -4.29 2.84
CA THR A 89 -11.36 -5.34 3.78
C THR A 89 -10.32 -5.46 4.89
N THR A 90 -10.70 -6.06 6.01
CA THR A 90 -9.81 -6.31 7.15
C THR A 90 -9.85 -7.78 7.51
N SER A 91 -8.69 -8.35 7.81
CA SER A 91 -8.56 -9.68 8.41
C SER A 91 -7.85 -9.56 9.76
N ASP A 92 -8.26 -10.33 10.75
CA ASP A 92 -7.54 -10.42 12.02
C ASP A 92 -6.23 -11.20 11.80
N ASP A 93 -5.17 -10.75 12.46
CA ASP A 93 -3.92 -11.52 12.55
C ASP A 93 -4.14 -12.59 13.64
N GLU A 94 -4.23 -13.87 13.26
CA GLU A 94 -4.36 -15.01 14.20
C GLU A 94 -3.23 -15.09 15.23
#